data_AF-A0AA43EL60-F1
#
_entry.id   AF-A0AA43EL60-F1
#
_cell.length_a   1.000
_cell.length_b   1.000
_cell.length_c   1.000
_cell.angle_alpha   90.00
_cell.angle_beta   90.00
_cell.angle_gamma   90.00
#
_symmetry.space_group_name_H-M   'P 1'
#
loop_
_entity.id
_entity.type
_entity.pdbx_description
1 polymer ?
#
loop_
_entity_poly.entity_id
_entity_poly.type
_entity_poly.pdbx_seq_one_letter_code
_entity_poly.pdbx_strand_id
1 'polypeptide(L)'
;MQSEIGPFTLESWAFWTGIVAVGMTAAGALLGCLLLWLAFKANSLNGEMGSAEEVPPQRLTDARSNLKQSADWIRQTAVVFTAAGALFGCVSWWVSLTVSDAKEEARMRVESDYASALADLAVANERAGKLKVEAAGFRERAARAEDLMKVAEAQSEEAKKETALVRKSTAKALADMAAAKQRTGKLELEAAGLRERAAQTEIELMKVKERIASRIISDEQRTRLQQALKPIQKSPVKIIAVLGDEEAGKFAKEVSSILKDAGWIDIHVSRGVFSGGIDGFEIRVRDREKVPVFALQMARAFDSIGFDPSLVLDPSVAKGTMEIIIGTEADSG
;
A
#
# COMPACT_ATOMS: atom_id res chain seq x y z
N MET A 1 41.58 57.51 4.70
CA MET A 1 41.97 58.93 4.74
C MET A 1 41.63 59.47 6.12
N GLN A 2 42.55 59.32 7.07
CA GLN A 2 42.46 59.96 8.39
C GLN A 2 43.20 61.29 8.25
N SER A 3 42.46 62.40 8.23
CA SER A 3 43.05 63.74 8.31
C SER A 3 43.47 63.97 9.76
N GLU A 4 44.77 63.94 10.01
CA GLU A 4 45.41 64.44 11.23
C GLU A 4 45.19 65.95 11.32
N ILE A 5 44.02 66.36 11.80
CA ILE A 5 43.81 67.72 12.30
C ILE A 5 44.43 67.71 13.70
N GLY A 6 45.66 68.24 13.80
CA GLY A 6 46.39 68.33 15.07
C GLY A 6 45.54 69.00 16.15
N PRO A 7 45.63 68.53 17.42
CA PRO A 7 44.75 68.95 18.49
C PRO A 7 45.02 70.41 18.89
N PHE A 8 44.41 71.35 18.18
CA PHE A 8 44.00 72.63 18.76
C PHE A 8 42.85 72.31 19.72
N THR A 9 43.19 71.75 20.88
CA THR A 9 42.20 71.45 21.91
C THR A 9 41.61 72.76 22.41
N LEU A 10 40.31 72.73 22.73
CA LEU A 10 39.63 73.80 23.48
C LEU A 10 40.42 74.27 24.71
N GLU A 11 41.24 73.39 25.29
CA GLU A 11 42.16 73.70 26.39
C GLU A 11 43.26 74.71 26.01
N SER A 12 43.80 74.67 24.78
CA SER A 12 44.76 75.67 24.28
C SER A 12 44.11 77.05 24.19
N TRP A 13 42.88 77.13 23.69
CA TRP A 13 42.14 78.39 23.58
C TRP A 13 41.76 78.97 24.94
N ALA A 14 41.30 78.14 25.87
CA ALA A 14 41.00 78.56 27.25
C ALA A 14 42.27 79.04 27.98
N PHE A 15 43.42 78.40 27.75
CA PHE A 15 44.70 78.80 28.32
C PHE A 15 45.16 80.18 27.80
N TRP A 16 45.14 80.39 26.48
CA TRP A 16 45.57 81.67 25.90
C TRP A 16 44.63 82.84 26.24
N THR A 17 43.32 82.59 26.28
CA THR A 17 42.34 83.61 26.71
C THR A 17 42.49 83.96 28.20
N GLY A 18 42.79 82.98 29.06
CA GLY A 18 43.14 83.21 30.46
C GLY A 18 44.39 84.07 30.64
N ILE A 19 45.46 83.77 29.89
CA ILE A 19 46.70 84.59 29.90
C ILE A 19 46.41 86.03 29.46
N VAL A 20 45.66 86.23 28.38
CA VAL A 20 45.31 87.56 27.87
C VAL A 20 44.45 88.33 28.87
N ALA A 21 43.47 87.67 29.51
CA ALA A 21 42.60 88.29 30.50
C ALA A 21 43.37 88.77 31.74
N VAL A 22 44.26 87.92 32.28
CA VAL A 22 45.13 88.27 33.43
C VAL A 22 46.13 89.37 33.04
N GLY A 23 46.71 89.29 31.84
CA GLY A 23 47.62 90.31 31.33
C GLY A 23 46.96 91.68 31.17
N MET A 24 45.74 91.74 30.62
CA MET A 24 45.01 92.99 30.43
C MET A 24 44.53 93.61 31.75
N THR A 25 44.11 92.79 32.73
CA THR A 25 43.73 93.31 34.06
C THR A 25 44.94 93.87 34.82
N ALA A 26 46.09 93.18 34.78
CA ALA A 26 47.32 93.68 35.38
C ALA A 26 47.81 94.98 34.71
N ALA A 27 47.77 95.05 33.37
CA ALA A 27 48.12 96.26 32.63
C ALA A 27 47.18 97.44 32.94
N GLY A 28 45.87 97.19 33.02
CA GLY A 28 44.88 98.20 33.40
C GLY A 28 45.08 98.74 34.81
N ALA A 29 45.40 97.86 35.78
CA ALA A 29 45.71 98.27 37.15
C ALA A 29 46.97 99.14 37.22
N LEU A 30 48.04 98.76 36.51
CA LEU A 30 49.28 99.55 36.44
C LEU A 30 49.05 100.92 35.80
N LEU A 31 48.27 100.98 34.72
CA LEU A 31 47.93 102.23 34.03
C LEU A 31 47.08 103.15 34.95
N GLY A 32 46.13 102.58 35.67
CA GLY A 32 45.31 103.31 36.65
C GLY A 32 46.14 103.90 37.79
N CYS A 33 47.08 103.12 38.35
CA CYS A 33 48.02 103.61 39.36
C CYS A 33 48.93 104.74 38.83
N LEU A 34 49.42 104.62 37.59
CA LEU A 34 50.24 105.65 36.95
C LEU A 34 49.46 106.96 36.77
N LEU A 35 48.20 106.88 36.33
CA LEU A 35 47.32 108.03 36.16
C LEU A 35 46.98 108.73 37.49
N LEU A 36 46.73 107.97 38.55
CA LEU A 36 46.55 108.51 39.91
C LEU A 36 47.81 109.23 40.41
N TRP A 37 48.98 108.65 40.17
CA TRP A 37 50.26 109.28 40.52
C TRP A 37 50.49 110.59 39.75
N LEU A 38 50.21 110.62 38.44
CA LEU A 38 50.28 111.84 37.63
C LEU A 38 49.31 112.92 38.12
N ALA A 39 48.07 112.55 38.48
CA ALA A 39 47.10 113.48 39.04
C ALA A 39 47.57 114.06 40.39
N PHE A 40 48.17 113.24 41.25
CA PHE A 40 48.75 113.70 42.51
C PHE A 40 49.92 114.68 42.28
N LYS A 41 50.80 114.36 41.32
CA LYS A 41 51.94 115.21 40.96
C LYS A 41 51.51 116.55 40.35
N ALA A 42 50.47 116.55 39.52
CA ALA A 42 49.89 117.78 38.97
C ALA A 42 49.31 118.68 40.07
N ASN A 43 48.69 118.09 41.10
CA ASN A 43 48.19 118.84 42.26
C ASN A 43 49.32 119.42 43.13
N SER A 44 50.42 118.67 43.29
CA SER A 44 51.63 119.13 43.99
C SER A 44 52.25 120.35 43.31
N LEU A 45 52.41 120.32 41.97
CA LEU A 45 52.96 121.44 41.19
C LEU A 45 52.09 122.70 41.24
N ASN A 46 50.77 122.53 41.39
CA ASN A 46 49.83 123.65 41.56
C ASN A 46 50.01 124.36 42.92
N GLY A 47 50.58 123.68 43.92
CA GLY A 47 50.95 124.26 45.22
C GLY A 47 52.23 125.10 45.16
N GLU A 48 53.17 124.75 44.27
CA GLU A 48 54.48 125.41 44.16
C GLU A 48 54.45 126.66 43.28
N MET A 49 53.49 126.80 42.34
CA MET A 49 53.33 127.99 41.50
C MET A 49 52.71 129.22 42.22
N GLY A 50 52.49 129.15 43.53
CA GLY A 50 51.93 130.24 44.34
C GLY A 50 52.91 131.33 44.77
N SER A 51 54.21 131.23 44.42
CA SER A 51 55.27 132.12 44.94
C SER A 51 56.09 132.86 43.88
N ALA A 52 55.68 132.85 42.61
CA ALA A 52 56.35 133.63 41.56
C ALA A 52 55.65 134.99 41.34
N GLU A 53 56.15 136.01 42.02
CA GLU A 53 55.74 137.42 41.86
C GLU A 53 56.29 137.99 40.53
N GLU A 54 55.48 138.82 39.86
CA GLU A 54 55.71 139.55 38.60
C GLU A 54 55.40 138.85 37.25
N VAL A 55 54.32 138.05 37.16
CA VAL A 55 53.68 137.65 35.88
C VAL A 55 52.23 138.16 35.83
N PRO A 56 51.77 138.81 34.74
CA PRO A 56 50.48 139.49 34.69
C PRO A 56 49.26 138.57 34.88
N PRO A 57 48.21 139.04 35.60
CA PRO A 57 47.16 138.20 36.21
C PRO A 57 46.25 137.43 35.25
N GLN A 58 46.22 137.76 33.96
CA GLN A 58 45.30 137.11 33.00
C GLN A 58 45.77 135.75 32.47
N ARG A 59 47.06 135.41 32.53
CA ARG A 59 47.56 134.11 32.03
C ARG A 59 47.55 132.98 33.09
N LEU A 60 47.48 133.31 34.37
CA LEU A 60 47.48 132.34 35.48
C LEU A 60 46.10 131.71 35.72
N THR A 61 45.02 132.44 35.44
CA THR A 61 43.65 131.92 35.55
C THR A 61 43.34 130.84 34.51
N ASP A 62 43.80 131.01 33.27
CA ASP A 62 43.56 130.05 32.19
C ASP A 62 44.38 128.75 32.35
N ALA A 63 45.60 128.84 32.89
CA ALA A 63 46.40 127.66 33.19
C ALA A 63 45.76 126.81 34.32
N ARG A 64 45.19 127.47 35.32
CA ARG A 64 44.58 126.80 36.48
C ARG A 64 43.25 126.11 36.13
N SER A 65 42.44 126.68 35.24
CA SER A 65 41.22 126.03 34.76
C SER A 65 41.53 124.79 33.92
N ASN A 66 42.52 124.86 33.03
CA ASN A 66 42.95 123.74 32.18
C ASN A 66 43.55 122.57 32.99
N LEU A 67 44.27 122.86 34.08
CA LEU A 67 44.78 121.84 35.01
C LEU A 67 43.67 121.14 35.79
N LYS A 68 42.62 121.87 36.19
CA LYS A 68 41.48 121.26 36.91
C LYS A 68 40.65 120.37 35.98
N GLN A 69 40.44 120.81 34.74
CA GLN A 69 39.72 120.05 33.74
C GLN A 69 40.44 118.74 33.37
N SER A 70 41.77 118.75 33.28
CA SER A 70 42.56 117.56 32.99
C SER A 70 42.58 116.57 34.17
N ALA A 71 42.62 117.05 35.41
CA ALA A 71 42.53 116.19 36.60
C ALA A 71 41.18 115.45 36.72
N ASP A 72 40.07 116.12 36.39
CA ASP A 72 38.73 115.50 36.40
C ASP A 72 38.58 114.46 35.29
N TRP A 73 39.13 114.70 34.09
CA TRP A 73 39.16 113.72 33.00
C TRP A 73 39.93 112.46 33.36
N ILE A 74 41.07 112.60 34.05
CA ILE A 74 41.89 111.47 34.51
C ILE A 74 41.13 110.62 35.53
N ARG A 75 40.42 111.24 36.49
CA ARG A 75 39.58 110.51 37.45
C ARG A 75 38.45 109.75 36.76
N GLN A 76 37.77 110.38 35.81
CA GLN A 76 36.68 109.72 35.09
C GLN A 76 37.18 108.54 34.26
N THR A 77 38.31 108.68 33.57
CA THR A 77 38.91 107.57 32.82
C THR A 77 39.36 106.44 33.73
N ALA A 78 40.00 106.73 34.86
CA ALA A 78 40.40 105.70 35.82
C ALA A 78 39.20 104.85 36.30
N VAL A 79 38.09 105.49 36.65
CA VAL A 79 36.86 104.79 37.08
C VAL A 79 36.29 103.92 35.96
N VAL A 80 36.25 104.43 34.72
CA VAL A 80 35.76 103.68 33.55
C VAL A 80 36.63 102.45 33.27
N PHE A 81 37.96 102.59 33.33
CA PHE A 81 38.87 101.47 33.09
C PHE A 81 38.82 100.41 34.19
N THR A 82 38.66 100.79 35.46
CA THR A 82 38.47 99.81 36.55
C THR A 82 37.14 99.06 36.41
N ALA A 83 36.06 99.75 36.07
CA ALA A 83 34.76 99.11 35.83
C ALA A 83 34.79 98.14 34.63
N ALA A 84 35.48 98.54 33.54
CA ALA A 84 35.68 97.67 32.39
C ALA A 84 36.50 96.42 32.75
N GLY A 85 37.59 96.57 33.51
CA GLY A 85 38.40 95.45 33.99
C GLY A 85 37.61 94.45 34.83
N ALA A 86 36.76 94.93 35.73
CA ALA A 86 35.89 94.06 36.54
C ALA A 86 34.87 93.29 35.67
N LEU A 87 34.27 93.95 34.68
CA LEU A 87 33.36 93.30 33.72
C LEU A 87 34.06 92.20 32.92
N PHE A 88 35.27 92.47 32.41
CA PHE A 88 36.05 91.46 31.68
C PHE A 88 36.43 90.27 32.58
N GLY A 89 36.78 90.52 33.84
CA GLY A 89 37.02 89.46 34.83
C GLY A 89 35.79 88.58 35.05
N CYS A 90 34.60 89.18 35.22
CA CYS A 90 33.34 88.45 35.37
C CYS A 90 32.99 87.64 34.12
N VAL A 91 33.15 88.20 32.92
CA VAL A 91 32.89 87.49 31.65
C VAL A 91 33.85 86.31 31.49
N SER A 92 35.14 86.51 31.78
CA SER A 92 36.14 85.44 31.69
C SER A 92 35.84 84.29 32.66
N TRP A 93 35.44 84.61 33.89
CA TRP A 93 35.06 83.59 34.88
C TRP A 93 33.79 82.84 34.46
N TRP A 94 32.78 83.57 33.96
CA TRP A 94 31.55 82.97 33.45
C TRP A 94 31.80 82.03 32.27
N VAL A 95 32.63 82.42 31.30
CA VAL A 95 33.01 81.56 30.17
C VAL A 95 33.73 80.30 30.65
N SER A 96 34.66 80.43 31.60
CA SER A 96 35.38 79.29 32.19
C SER A 96 34.43 78.27 32.82
N LEU A 97 33.42 78.74 33.56
CA LEU A 97 32.38 77.89 34.13
C LEU A 97 31.58 77.19 33.02
N THR A 98 31.13 77.91 31.99
CA THR A 98 30.36 77.30 30.88
C THR A 98 31.14 76.26 30.07
N VAL A 99 32.45 76.44 29.90
CA VAL A 99 33.31 75.47 29.19
C VAL A 99 33.55 74.22 30.04
N SER A 100 33.69 74.39 31.36
CA SER A 100 33.79 73.26 32.30
C SER A 100 32.50 72.42 32.26
N ASP A 101 31.34 73.08 32.34
CA ASP A 101 30.03 72.42 32.28
C ASP A 101 29.83 71.68 30.94
N ALA A 102 30.19 72.32 29.82
CA ALA A 102 30.11 71.69 28.50
C ALA A 102 31.06 70.49 28.33
N LYS A 103 32.25 70.52 28.98
CA LYS A 103 33.21 69.42 28.96
C LYS A 103 32.69 68.23 29.77
N GLU A 104 32.09 68.46 30.92
CA GLU A 104 31.45 67.41 31.72
C GLU A 104 30.24 66.81 30.98
N GLU A 105 29.42 67.64 30.34
CA GLU A 105 28.28 67.16 29.54
C GLU A 105 28.75 66.30 28.34
N ALA A 106 29.79 66.73 27.63
CA ALA A 106 30.35 65.96 26.51
C ALA A 106 30.94 64.62 26.97
N ARG A 107 31.63 64.61 28.12
CA ARG A 107 32.17 63.36 28.69
C ARG A 107 31.06 62.41 29.11
N MET A 108 30.00 62.91 29.75
CA MET A 108 28.84 62.11 30.14
C MET A 108 28.13 61.52 28.91
N ARG A 109 28.02 62.27 27.80
CA ARG A 109 27.46 61.76 26.55
C ARG A 109 28.33 60.65 25.96
N VAL A 110 29.65 60.83 25.91
CA VAL A 110 30.57 59.78 25.41
C VAL A 110 30.54 58.53 26.29
N GLU A 111 30.52 58.67 27.62
CA GLU A 111 30.42 57.54 28.53
C GLU A 111 29.05 56.82 28.40
N SER A 112 27.96 57.57 28.22
CA SER A 112 26.62 57.05 27.94
C SER A 112 26.55 56.32 26.59
N ASP A 113 27.12 56.90 25.54
CA ASP A 113 27.16 56.32 24.19
C ASP A 113 28.01 55.05 24.18
N TYR A 114 29.14 55.04 24.90
CA TYR A 114 29.97 53.85 25.06
C TYR A 114 29.25 52.75 25.87
N ALA A 115 28.55 53.13 26.95
CA ALA A 115 27.76 52.19 27.74
C ALA A 115 26.60 51.60 26.92
N SER A 116 25.91 52.40 26.12
CA SER A 116 24.83 51.93 25.23
C SER A 116 25.36 51.02 24.11
N ALA A 117 26.51 51.37 23.50
CA ALA A 117 27.15 50.51 22.50
C ALA A 117 27.60 49.16 23.09
N LEU A 118 28.12 49.14 24.32
CA LEU A 118 28.43 47.90 25.04
C LEU A 118 27.18 47.07 25.33
N ALA A 119 26.08 47.73 25.72
CA ALA A 119 24.80 47.06 25.93
C ALA A 119 24.25 46.44 24.64
N ASP A 120 24.33 47.17 23.51
CA ASP A 120 23.91 46.68 22.20
C ASP A 120 24.77 45.50 21.72
N LEU A 121 26.08 45.54 21.98
CA LEU A 121 26.97 44.41 21.70
C LEU A 121 26.63 43.18 22.55
N ALA A 122 26.28 43.36 23.82
CA ALA A 122 25.83 42.27 24.67
C ALA A 122 24.53 41.64 24.14
N VAL A 123 23.55 42.47 23.74
CA VAL A 123 22.30 42.01 23.12
C VAL A 123 22.55 41.29 21.78
N ALA A 124 23.45 41.80 20.95
CA ALA A 124 23.82 41.18 19.69
C ALA A 124 24.49 39.80 19.89
N ASN A 125 25.37 39.69 20.89
CA ASN A 125 26.00 38.42 21.27
C ASN A 125 24.97 37.41 21.80
N GLU A 126 23.99 37.86 22.60
CA GLU A 126 22.90 37.01 23.08
C GLU A 126 22.06 36.47 21.91
N ARG A 127 21.70 37.35 20.95
CA ARG A 127 20.97 36.96 19.73
C ARG A 127 21.77 36.00 18.87
N ALA A 128 23.07 36.24 18.68
CA ALA A 128 23.96 35.34 17.96
C ALA A 128 24.05 33.97 18.65
N GLY A 129 24.05 33.94 19.99
CA GLY A 129 23.98 32.71 20.78
C GLY A 129 22.69 31.94 20.53
N LYS A 130 21.53 32.60 20.60
CA LYS A 130 20.21 32.01 20.32
C LYS A 130 20.14 31.43 18.91
N LEU A 131 20.58 32.18 17.89
CA LEU A 131 20.60 31.72 16.51
C LEU A 131 21.52 30.50 16.29
N LYS A 132 22.66 30.41 17.00
CA LYS A 132 23.53 29.22 16.94
C LYS A 132 22.84 27.98 17.51
N VAL A 133 22.11 28.12 18.62
CA VAL A 133 21.35 27.02 19.23
C VAL A 133 20.23 26.56 18.29
N GLU A 134 19.48 27.50 17.69
CA GLU A 134 18.45 27.18 16.72
C GLU A 134 19.02 26.48 15.47
N ALA A 135 20.12 26.99 14.93
CA ALA A 135 20.81 26.37 13.79
C ALA A 135 21.30 24.94 14.11
N ALA A 136 21.78 24.69 15.33
CA ALA A 136 22.13 23.35 15.78
C ALA A 136 20.88 22.43 15.84
N GLY A 137 19.76 22.94 16.36
CA GLY A 137 18.48 22.20 16.40
C GLY A 137 17.91 21.89 15.01
N PHE A 138 18.12 22.76 14.01
CA PHE A 138 17.75 22.46 12.62
C PHE A 138 18.62 21.36 12.01
N ARG A 139 19.94 21.37 12.27
CA ARG A 139 20.84 20.30 11.81
C ARG A 139 20.50 18.96 12.44
N GLU A 140 20.17 18.94 13.73
CA GLU A 140 19.76 17.71 14.41
C GLU A 140 18.44 17.16 13.84
N ARG A 141 17.46 18.02 13.57
CA ARG A 141 16.20 17.60 12.92
C ARG A 141 16.43 17.12 11.49
N ALA A 142 17.32 17.75 10.73
CA ALA A 142 17.67 17.31 9.38
C ALA A 142 18.35 15.93 9.40
N ALA A 143 19.27 15.68 10.33
CA ALA A 143 19.91 14.38 10.50
C ALA A 143 18.89 13.29 10.87
N ARG A 144 17.98 13.56 11.83
CA ARG A 144 16.90 12.62 12.17
C ARG A 144 15.95 12.35 11.01
N ALA A 145 15.66 13.36 10.20
CA ALA A 145 14.82 13.18 9.00
C ALA A 145 15.52 12.29 7.96
N GLU A 146 16.83 12.44 7.76
CA GLU A 146 17.61 11.58 6.88
C GLU A 146 17.62 10.12 7.38
N ASP A 147 17.80 9.90 8.67
CA ASP A 147 17.76 8.55 9.27
C ASP A 147 16.37 7.91 9.12
N LEU A 148 15.29 8.67 9.33
CA LEU A 148 13.93 8.19 9.11
C LEU A 148 13.67 7.84 7.64
N MET A 149 14.20 8.62 6.69
CA MET A 149 14.09 8.29 5.26
C MET A 149 14.83 6.99 4.91
N LYS A 150 16.03 6.77 5.47
CA LYS A 150 16.78 5.51 5.28
C LYS A 150 16.02 4.30 5.83
N VAL A 151 15.40 4.44 7.01
CA VAL A 151 14.55 3.38 7.59
C VAL A 151 13.32 3.12 6.73
N ALA A 152 12.65 4.17 6.25
CA ALA A 152 11.49 4.04 5.37
C ALA A 152 11.84 3.37 4.03
N GLU A 153 13.01 3.70 3.46
CA GLU A 153 13.51 3.07 2.24
C GLU A 153 13.81 1.57 2.46
N ALA A 154 14.47 1.22 3.56
CA ALA A 154 14.74 -0.16 3.93
C ALA A 154 13.44 -0.97 4.10
N GLN A 155 12.43 -0.41 4.80
CA GLN A 155 11.12 -1.03 4.97
C GLN A 155 10.37 -1.20 3.64
N SER A 156 10.46 -0.21 2.74
CA SER A 156 9.88 -0.30 1.40
C SER A 156 10.53 -1.43 0.58
N GLU A 157 11.86 -1.58 0.65
CA GLU A 157 12.57 -2.67 -0.04
C GLU A 157 12.25 -4.05 0.55
N GLU A 158 12.09 -4.17 1.88
CA GLU A 158 11.63 -5.40 2.52
C GLU A 158 10.20 -5.76 2.10
N ALA A 159 9.28 -4.78 2.11
CA ALA A 159 7.91 -4.99 1.65
C ALA A 159 7.83 -5.41 0.17
N LYS A 160 8.70 -4.86 -0.70
CA LYS A 160 8.81 -5.29 -2.11
C LYS A 160 9.28 -6.74 -2.21
N LYS A 161 10.25 -7.17 -1.38
CA LYS A 161 10.71 -8.57 -1.36
C LYS A 161 9.62 -9.51 -0.87
N GLU A 162 8.91 -9.15 0.18
CA GLU A 162 7.80 -9.95 0.72
C GLU A 162 6.66 -10.09 -0.29
N THR A 163 6.24 -8.98 -0.92
CA THR A 163 5.20 -9.02 -1.97
C THR A 163 5.64 -9.84 -3.19
N ALA A 164 6.91 -9.82 -3.56
CA ALA A 164 7.44 -10.68 -4.62
C ALA A 164 7.39 -12.17 -4.24
N LEU A 165 7.71 -12.52 -2.98
CA LEU A 165 7.60 -13.89 -2.46
C LEU A 165 6.14 -14.36 -2.42
N VAL A 166 5.22 -13.53 -1.95
CA VAL A 166 3.77 -13.83 -1.93
C VAL A 166 3.22 -14.01 -3.34
N ARG A 167 3.63 -13.18 -4.30
CA ARG A 167 3.26 -13.35 -5.72
C ARG A 167 3.77 -14.68 -6.27
N LYS A 168 5.01 -15.06 -5.95
CA LYS A 168 5.60 -16.34 -6.37
C LYS A 168 4.86 -17.54 -5.76
N SER A 169 4.51 -17.48 -4.48
CA SER A 169 3.77 -18.57 -3.81
C SER A 169 2.34 -18.68 -4.33
N THR A 170 1.68 -17.55 -4.61
CA THR A 170 0.33 -17.52 -5.20
C THR A 170 0.34 -18.07 -6.63
N ALA A 171 1.31 -17.68 -7.46
CA ALA A 171 1.47 -18.22 -8.81
C ALA A 171 1.68 -19.74 -8.79
N LYS A 172 2.49 -20.24 -7.85
CA LYS A 172 2.68 -21.69 -7.66
C LYS A 172 1.39 -22.39 -7.23
N ALA A 173 0.66 -21.84 -6.26
CA ALA A 173 -0.60 -22.41 -5.79
C ALA A 173 -1.66 -22.45 -6.91
N LEU A 174 -1.73 -21.42 -7.76
CA LEU A 174 -2.62 -21.40 -8.93
C LEU A 174 -2.22 -22.46 -9.97
N ALA A 175 -0.91 -22.64 -10.22
CA ALA A 175 -0.41 -23.68 -11.12
C ALA A 175 -0.74 -25.10 -10.59
N ASP A 176 -0.52 -25.33 -9.30
CA ASP A 176 -0.84 -26.60 -8.64
C ASP A 176 -2.35 -26.89 -8.67
N MET A 177 -3.19 -25.87 -8.46
CA MET A 177 -4.65 -25.98 -8.57
C MET A 177 -5.09 -26.30 -10.01
N ALA A 178 -4.48 -25.67 -11.03
CA ALA A 178 -4.78 -25.97 -12.43
C ALA A 178 -4.39 -27.41 -12.79
N ALA A 179 -3.22 -27.87 -12.35
CA ALA A 179 -2.78 -29.24 -12.54
C ALA A 179 -3.69 -30.25 -11.83
N ALA A 180 -4.16 -29.93 -10.61
CA ALA A 180 -5.12 -30.76 -9.89
C ALA A 180 -6.47 -30.86 -10.64
N LYS A 181 -7.00 -29.74 -11.15
CA LYS A 181 -8.24 -29.72 -11.96
C LYS A 181 -8.11 -30.55 -13.24
N GLN A 182 -6.95 -30.52 -13.89
CA GLN A 182 -6.71 -31.34 -15.08
C GLN A 182 -6.71 -32.84 -14.73
N ARG A 183 -6.11 -33.22 -13.59
CA ARG A 183 -6.11 -34.60 -13.11
C ARG A 183 -7.52 -35.07 -12.75
N THR A 184 -8.31 -34.26 -12.05
CA THR A 184 -9.70 -34.62 -11.73
C THR A 184 -10.54 -34.80 -12.99
N GLY A 185 -10.42 -33.90 -13.97
CA GLY A 185 -11.14 -34.05 -15.24
C GLY A 185 -10.75 -35.32 -16.01
N LYS A 186 -9.48 -35.73 -15.99
CA LYS A 186 -9.04 -37.00 -16.60
C LYS A 186 -9.62 -38.21 -15.87
N LEU A 187 -9.62 -38.21 -14.53
CA LEU A 187 -10.17 -39.29 -13.72
C LEU A 187 -11.69 -39.42 -13.90
N GLU A 188 -12.42 -38.30 -14.01
CA GLU A 188 -13.85 -38.30 -14.29
C GLU A 188 -14.17 -38.92 -15.65
N LEU A 189 -13.38 -38.60 -16.68
CA LEU A 189 -13.53 -39.19 -18.02
C LEU A 189 -13.23 -40.69 -18.02
N GLU A 190 -12.15 -41.12 -17.36
CA GLU A 190 -11.82 -42.54 -17.19
C GLU A 190 -12.91 -43.30 -16.42
N ALA A 191 -13.47 -42.70 -15.36
CA ALA A 191 -14.57 -43.28 -14.59
C ALA A 191 -15.85 -43.40 -15.42
N ALA A 192 -16.17 -42.39 -16.26
CA ALA A 192 -17.29 -42.46 -17.19
C ALA A 192 -17.11 -43.59 -18.21
N GLY A 193 -15.93 -43.72 -18.81
CA GLY A 193 -15.62 -44.79 -19.77
C GLY A 193 -15.59 -46.19 -19.15
N LEU A 194 -15.29 -46.31 -17.85
CA LEU A 194 -15.43 -47.58 -17.12
C LEU A 194 -16.91 -47.94 -16.88
N ARG A 195 -17.75 -46.95 -16.55
CA ARG A 195 -19.20 -47.17 -16.38
C ARG A 195 -19.87 -47.58 -17.68
N GLU A 196 -19.51 -46.96 -18.80
CA GLU A 196 -20.03 -47.32 -20.11
C GLU A 196 -19.67 -48.77 -20.49
N ARG A 197 -18.39 -49.15 -20.31
CA ARG A 197 -17.95 -50.53 -20.53
C ARG A 197 -18.67 -51.52 -19.62
N ALA A 198 -18.85 -51.20 -18.34
CA ALA A 198 -19.59 -52.04 -17.41
C ALA A 198 -21.05 -52.22 -17.85
N ALA A 199 -21.73 -51.14 -18.25
CA ALA A 199 -23.10 -51.21 -18.77
C ALA A 199 -23.20 -52.05 -20.06
N GLN A 200 -22.24 -51.93 -20.97
CA GLN A 200 -22.18 -52.76 -22.18
C GLN A 200 -21.98 -54.24 -21.82
N THR A 201 -21.06 -54.56 -20.91
CA THR A 201 -20.85 -55.94 -20.44
C THR A 201 -22.08 -56.50 -19.75
N GLU A 202 -22.81 -55.71 -18.97
CA GLU A 202 -24.08 -56.13 -18.36
C GLU A 202 -25.13 -56.44 -19.42
N ILE A 203 -25.25 -55.63 -20.47
CA ILE A 203 -26.18 -55.89 -21.59
C ILE A 203 -25.79 -57.18 -22.33
N GLU A 204 -24.50 -57.37 -22.63
CA GLU A 204 -24.01 -58.59 -23.28
C GLU A 204 -24.25 -59.83 -22.41
N LEU A 205 -24.02 -59.72 -21.09
CA LEU A 205 -24.25 -60.79 -20.14
C LEU A 205 -25.75 -61.13 -20.03
N MET A 206 -26.63 -60.13 -20.09
CA MET A 206 -28.07 -60.35 -20.14
C MET A 206 -28.49 -61.06 -21.43
N LYS A 207 -27.96 -60.66 -22.58
CA LYS A 207 -28.20 -61.36 -23.86
C LYS A 207 -27.71 -62.80 -23.83
N VAL A 208 -26.54 -63.05 -23.23
CA VAL A 208 -26.02 -64.42 -23.06
C VAL A 208 -26.88 -65.23 -22.11
N LYS A 209 -27.37 -64.63 -21.00
CA LYS A 209 -28.31 -65.29 -20.09
C LYS A 209 -29.64 -65.60 -20.77
N GLU A 210 -30.14 -64.71 -21.61
CA GLU A 210 -31.35 -64.92 -22.41
C GLU A 210 -31.16 -66.06 -23.42
N ARG A 211 -29.96 -66.18 -24.02
CA ARG A 211 -29.60 -67.31 -24.91
C ARG A 211 -29.38 -68.64 -24.20
N ILE A 212 -29.07 -68.62 -22.91
CA ILE A 212 -28.87 -69.83 -22.08
C ILE A 212 -30.16 -70.16 -21.30
N ALA A 213 -31.19 -69.31 -21.39
CA ALA A 213 -32.43 -69.54 -20.66
C ALA A 213 -33.10 -70.80 -21.20
N SER A 214 -33.06 -71.87 -20.40
CA SER A 214 -33.64 -73.17 -20.72
C SER A 214 -35.06 -73.03 -21.26
N ARG A 215 -35.43 -73.83 -22.27
CA ARG A 215 -36.78 -73.86 -22.80
C ARG A 215 -37.72 -74.31 -21.69
N ILE A 216 -38.56 -73.39 -21.21
CA ILE A 216 -39.57 -73.65 -20.18
C ILE A 216 -40.93 -73.43 -20.83
N ILE A 217 -41.84 -74.38 -20.64
CA ILE A 217 -43.23 -74.23 -21.08
C ILE A 217 -43.98 -73.52 -19.96
N SER A 218 -44.34 -72.25 -20.16
CA SER A 218 -45.17 -71.51 -19.20
C SER A 218 -46.51 -72.22 -18.94
N ASP A 219 -47.15 -71.98 -17.80
CA ASP A 219 -48.45 -72.57 -17.46
C ASP A 219 -49.55 -72.22 -18.48
N GLU A 220 -49.49 -71.02 -19.08
CA GLU A 220 -50.38 -70.61 -20.15
C GLU A 220 -50.11 -71.37 -21.46
N GLN A 221 -48.84 -71.59 -21.82
CA GLN A 221 -48.47 -72.44 -22.96
C GLN A 221 -48.90 -73.89 -22.70
N ARG A 222 -48.67 -74.40 -21.49
CA ARG A 222 -49.06 -75.74 -21.04
C ARG A 222 -50.56 -75.97 -21.24
N THR A 223 -51.39 -75.03 -20.80
CA THR A 223 -52.85 -75.10 -20.93
C THR A 223 -53.30 -75.05 -22.39
N ARG A 224 -52.72 -74.15 -23.20
CA ARG A 224 -53.02 -74.04 -24.64
C ARG A 224 -52.63 -75.31 -25.40
N LEU A 225 -51.45 -75.85 -25.11
CA LEU A 225 -50.97 -77.09 -25.71
C LEU A 225 -51.91 -78.25 -25.34
N GLN A 226 -52.28 -78.41 -24.06
CA GLN A 226 -53.24 -79.46 -23.66
C GLN A 226 -54.58 -79.36 -24.39
N GLN A 227 -55.11 -78.14 -24.57
CA GLN A 227 -56.36 -77.92 -25.31
C GLN A 227 -56.23 -78.30 -26.79
N ALA A 228 -55.11 -77.92 -27.43
CA ALA A 228 -54.82 -78.25 -28.82
C ALA A 228 -54.61 -79.75 -29.04
N LEU A 229 -54.11 -80.48 -28.02
CA LEU A 229 -53.84 -81.92 -28.08
C LEU A 229 -55.08 -82.80 -27.89
N LYS A 230 -56.09 -82.33 -27.14
CA LYS A 230 -57.32 -83.10 -26.85
C LYS A 230 -58.05 -83.67 -28.08
N PRO A 231 -58.26 -82.93 -29.18
CA PRO A 231 -58.97 -83.45 -30.36
C PRO A 231 -58.13 -84.38 -31.24
N ILE A 232 -56.82 -84.49 -30.99
CA ILE A 232 -55.91 -85.26 -31.84
C ILE A 232 -56.08 -86.76 -31.56
N GLN A 233 -56.07 -87.57 -32.62
CA GLN A 233 -56.08 -89.03 -32.48
C GLN A 233 -54.81 -89.51 -31.77
N LYS A 234 -55.00 -90.19 -30.64
CA LYS A 234 -53.91 -90.70 -29.79
C LYS A 234 -53.21 -91.87 -30.49
N SER A 235 -51.89 -91.80 -30.58
CA SER A 235 -51.02 -92.84 -31.12
C SER A 235 -49.83 -93.06 -30.16
N PRO A 236 -49.11 -94.19 -30.22
CA PRO A 236 -47.88 -94.34 -29.45
C PRO A 236 -46.85 -93.27 -29.83
N VAL A 237 -46.30 -92.60 -28.82
CA VAL A 237 -45.30 -91.53 -28.97
C VAL A 237 -44.04 -91.93 -28.22
N LYS A 238 -42.90 -91.87 -28.91
CA LYS A 238 -41.60 -92.05 -28.29
C LYS A 238 -40.86 -90.71 -28.29
N ILE A 239 -40.57 -90.20 -27.10
CA ILE A 239 -39.80 -88.97 -26.91
C ILE A 239 -38.35 -89.37 -26.67
N ILE A 240 -37.43 -88.82 -27.45
CA ILE A 240 -36.00 -89.09 -27.37
C ILE A 240 -35.28 -87.78 -27.11
N ALA A 241 -34.66 -87.62 -25.94
CA ALA A 241 -33.77 -86.49 -25.68
C ALA A 241 -32.35 -86.84 -26.14
N VAL A 242 -31.64 -85.88 -26.73
CA VAL A 242 -30.22 -86.05 -27.06
C VAL A 242 -29.43 -86.40 -25.80
N LEU A 243 -28.61 -87.45 -25.86
CA LEU A 243 -27.76 -87.88 -24.76
C LEU A 243 -26.64 -86.86 -24.55
N GLY A 244 -26.49 -86.38 -23.31
CA GLY A 244 -25.46 -85.40 -22.94
C GLY A 244 -26.01 -84.00 -22.69
N ASP A 245 -27.24 -83.71 -23.12
CA ASP A 245 -27.94 -82.47 -22.82
C ASP A 245 -28.95 -82.67 -21.68
N GLU A 246 -28.68 -82.04 -20.53
CA GLU A 246 -29.56 -82.11 -19.36
C GLU A 246 -30.86 -81.32 -19.58
N GLU A 247 -30.81 -80.21 -20.32
CA GLU A 247 -31.96 -79.35 -20.61
C GLU A 247 -32.95 -80.11 -21.51
N ALA A 248 -32.47 -80.71 -22.60
CA ALA A 248 -33.30 -81.53 -23.49
C ALA A 248 -33.97 -82.67 -22.72
N GLY A 249 -33.25 -83.26 -21.75
CA GLY A 249 -33.77 -84.29 -20.86
C GLY A 249 -34.85 -83.80 -19.90
N LYS A 250 -34.77 -82.56 -19.40
CA LYS A 250 -35.81 -81.95 -18.55
C LYS A 250 -37.03 -81.57 -19.40
N PHE A 251 -36.81 -80.93 -20.55
CA PHE A 251 -37.86 -80.55 -21.49
C PHE A 251 -38.63 -81.77 -22.01
N ALA A 252 -37.94 -82.88 -22.31
CA ALA A 252 -38.59 -84.14 -22.68
C ALA A 252 -39.53 -84.71 -21.60
N LYS A 253 -39.15 -84.58 -20.32
CA LYS A 253 -40.01 -84.99 -19.20
C LYS A 253 -41.22 -84.07 -19.05
N GLU A 254 -41.02 -82.77 -19.25
CA GLU A 254 -42.10 -81.78 -19.22
C GLU A 254 -43.11 -82.05 -20.34
N VAL A 255 -42.65 -82.19 -21.58
CA VAL A 255 -43.49 -82.57 -22.73
C VAL A 255 -44.22 -83.88 -22.48
N SER A 256 -43.53 -84.90 -21.93
CA SER A 256 -44.17 -86.18 -21.56
C SER A 256 -45.29 -85.99 -20.55
N SER A 257 -45.10 -85.16 -19.52
CA SER A 257 -46.14 -84.83 -18.54
C SER A 257 -47.33 -84.15 -19.21
N ILE A 258 -47.09 -83.20 -20.12
CA ILE A 258 -48.17 -82.49 -20.82
C ILE A 258 -48.99 -83.43 -21.71
N LEU A 259 -48.33 -84.33 -22.44
CA LEU A 259 -49.01 -85.34 -23.26
C LEU A 259 -49.86 -86.28 -22.38
N LYS A 260 -49.33 -86.73 -21.24
CA LYS A 260 -50.08 -87.56 -20.27
C LYS A 260 -51.33 -86.84 -19.78
N ASP A 261 -51.21 -85.57 -19.41
CA ASP A 261 -52.33 -84.74 -18.94
C ASP A 261 -53.37 -84.51 -20.05
N ALA A 262 -52.95 -84.46 -21.32
CA ALA A 262 -53.84 -84.43 -22.48
C ALA A 262 -54.49 -85.81 -22.80
N GLY A 263 -54.19 -86.85 -22.02
CA GLY A 263 -54.79 -88.18 -22.12
C GLY A 263 -54.10 -89.12 -23.11
N TRP A 264 -52.82 -88.88 -23.43
CA TRP A 264 -51.97 -89.82 -24.17
C TRP A 264 -51.42 -90.88 -23.20
N ILE A 265 -51.55 -92.17 -23.55
CA ILE A 265 -51.30 -93.29 -22.64
C ILE A 265 -49.99 -94.03 -22.92
N ASP A 266 -49.56 -94.09 -24.18
CA ASP A 266 -48.37 -94.84 -24.60
C ASP A 266 -47.23 -93.88 -24.95
N ILE A 267 -46.60 -93.35 -23.89
CA ILE A 267 -45.49 -92.39 -24.00
C ILE A 267 -44.23 -92.98 -23.39
N HIS A 268 -43.21 -93.13 -24.22
CA HIS A 268 -41.90 -93.62 -23.80
C HIS A 268 -40.86 -92.51 -23.89
N VAL A 269 -40.22 -92.16 -22.78
CA VAL A 269 -39.11 -91.18 -22.75
C VAL A 269 -37.80 -91.93 -22.67
N SER A 270 -36.90 -91.67 -23.63
CA SER A 270 -35.58 -92.28 -23.69
C SER A 270 -34.51 -91.23 -24.02
N ARG A 271 -33.24 -91.61 -23.87
CA ARG A 271 -32.11 -90.79 -24.33
C ARG A 271 -31.42 -91.51 -25.48
N GLY A 272 -31.04 -90.76 -26.51
CA GLY A 272 -30.45 -91.30 -27.75
C GLY A 272 -29.19 -90.55 -28.17
N VAL A 273 -28.27 -91.26 -28.82
CA VAL A 273 -27.11 -90.66 -29.48
C VAL A 273 -27.45 -90.51 -30.96
N PHE A 274 -27.16 -89.34 -31.52
CA PHE A 274 -27.44 -89.02 -32.91
C PHE A 274 -26.14 -88.61 -33.62
N SER A 275 -25.97 -89.01 -34.88
CA SER A 275 -24.75 -88.78 -35.66
C SER A 275 -24.70 -87.40 -36.32
N GLY A 276 -25.78 -86.63 -36.26
CA GLY A 276 -25.82 -85.20 -36.56
C GLY A 276 -26.37 -84.46 -35.34
N GLY A 277 -25.84 -83.29 -35.03
CA GLY A 277 -26.44 -82.41 -34.04
C GLY A 277 -27.90 -82.20 -34.41
N ILE A 278 -28.79 -82.42 -33.46
CA ILE A 278 -30.21 -82.14 -33.63
C ILE A 278 -30.42 -80.82 -32.92
N ASP A 279 -30.74 -79.79 -33.69
CA ASP A 279 -31.01 -78.46 -33.16
C ASP A 279 -32.53 -78.27 -33.06
N GLY A 280 -32.98 -77.87 -31.89
CA GLY A 280 -34.38 -77.59 -31.61
C GLY A 280 -35.21 -78.83 -31.29
N PHE A 281 -36.28 -79.03 -32.06
CA PHE A 281 -37.33 -80.01 -31.81
C PHE A 281 -37.74 -80.64 -33.14
N GLU A 282 -37.61 -81.96 -33.28
CA GLU A 282 -37.99 -82.68 -34.50
C GLU A 282 -39.15 -83.64 -34.22
N ILE A 283 -40.07 -83.75 -35.17
CA ILE A 283 -41.08 -84.80 -35.21
C ILE A 283 -40.73 -85.72 -36.36
N ARG A 284 -40.43 -86.99 -36.05
CA ARG A 284 -40.10 -88.02 -37.04
C ARG A 284 -41.26 -88.95 -37.31
N VAL A 285 -41.51 -89.17 -38.59
CA VAL A 285 -42.51 -90.13 -39.09
C VAL A 285 -41.92 -90.99 -40.19
N ARG A 286 -42.44 -92.22 -40.33
CA ARG A 286 -41.86 -93.22 -41.24
C ARG A 286 -42.04 -92.92 -42.72
N ASP A 287 -43.25 -92.52 -43.12
CA ASP A 287 -43.72 -92.59 -44.50
C ASP A 287 -44.06 -91.20 -45.06
N ARG A 288 -43.46 -90.86 -46.20
CA ARG A 288 -43.67 -89.59 -46.91
C ARG A 288 -45.02 -89.53 -47.61
N GLU A 289 -45.47 -90.65 -48.17
CA GLU A 289 -46.69 -90.72 -48.97
C GLU A 289 -47.93 -90.75 -48.08
N LYS A 290 -47.76 -91.17 -46.82
CA LYS A 290 -48.84 -91.26 -45.84
C LYS A 290 -48.43 -90.68 -44.49
N VAL A 291 -48.07 -89.39 -44.50
CA VAL A 291 -47.84 -88.64 -43.26
C VAL A 291 -49.09 -88.72 -42.40
N PRO A 292 -49.02 -89.28 -41.19
CA PRO A 292 -50.20 -89.39 -40.34
C PRO A 292 -50.73 -88.01 -39.97
N VAL A 293 -52.05 -87.82 -40.09
CA VAL A 293 -52.72 -86.54 -39.79
C VAL A 293 -52.42 -86.07 -38.36
N PHE A 294 -52.30 -87.00 -37.42
CA PHE A 294 -51.98 -86.70 -36.03
C PHE A 294 -50.58 -86.09 -35.85
N ALA A 295 -49.60 -86.42 -36.70
CA ALA A 295 -48.24 -85.84 -36.61
C ALA A 295 -48.23 -84.38 -37.05
N LEU A 296 -48.98 -84.05 -38.11
CA LEU A 296 -49.17 -82.67 -38.56
C LEU A 296 -49.96 -81.85 -37.54
N GLN A 297 -50.98 -82.43 -36.91
CA GLN A 297 -51.73 -81.76 -35.84
C GLN A 297 -50.88 -81.56 -34.59
N MET A 298 -50.03 -82.53 -34.24
CA MET A 298 -49.05 -82.40 -33.15
C MET A 298 -48.08 -81.26 -33.44
N ALA A 299 -47.54 -81.20 -34.66
CA ALA A 299 -46.64 -80.14 -35.09
C ALA A 299 -47.29 -78.75 -34.93
N ARG A 300 -48.52 -78.60 -35.42
CA ARG A 300 -49.32 -77.37 -35.26
C ARG A 300 -49.64 -77.03 -33.80
N ALA A 301 -49.84 -78.03 -32.95
CA ALA A 301 -50.11 -77.81 -31.53
C ALA A 301 -48.89 -77.22 -30.82
N PHE A 302 -47.69 -77.73 -31.10
CA PHE A 302 -46.44 -77.15 -30.60
C PHE A 302 -46.16 -75.77 -31.20
N ASP A 303 -46.40 -75.59 -32.50
CA ASP A 303 -46.26 -74.29 -33.18
C ASP A 303 -47.15 -73.21 -32.52
N SER A 304 -48.37 -73.57 -32.12
CA SER A 304 -49.31 -72.65 -31.45
C SER A 304 -48.83 -72.10 -30.10
N ILE A 305 -47.81 -72.71 -29.50
CA ILE A 305 -47.19 -72.26 -28.26
C ILE A 305 -45.75 -71.73 -28.47
N GLY A 306 -45.31 -71.56 -29.72
CA GLY A 306 -44.03 -70.97 -30.07
C GLY A 306 -42.86 -71.96 -30.17
N PHE A 307 -43.13 -73.26 -30.25
CA PHE A 307 -42.12 -74.26 -30.59
C PHE A 307 -42.38 -74.71 -32.03
N ASP A 308 -41.46 -74.46 -32.96
CA ASP A 308 -41.60 -74.83 -34.38
C ASP A 308 -40.90 -76.18 -34.65
N PRO A 309 -41.62 -77.32 -34.56
CA PRO A 309 -41.03 -78.62 -34.76
C PRO A 309 -40.72 -78.90 -36.24
N SER A 310 -39.49 -79.28 -36.55
CA SER A 310 -39.16 -79.74 -37.89
C SER A 310 -39.75 -81.13 -38.14
N LEU A 311 -40.49 -81.31 -39.23
CA LEU A 311 -41.05 -82.61 -39.60
C LEU A 311 -40.03 -83.36 -40.47
N VAL A 312 -39.44 -84.42 -39.93
CA VAL A 312 -38.40 -85.22 -40.61
C VAL A 312 -38.95 -86.61 -40.95
N LEU A 313 -38.59 -87.11 -42.12
CA LEU A 313 -38.99 -88.44 -42.59
C LEU A 313 -37.87 -89.43 -42.28
N ASP A 314 -38.18 -90.44 -41.47
CA ASP A 314 -37.21 -91.43 -41.02
C ASP A 314 -37.79 -92.85 -41.16
N PRO A 315 -37.35 -93.61 -42.20
CA PRO A 315 -37.86 -94.96 -42.45
C PRO A 315 -37.65 -95.95 -41.30
N SER A 316 -36.78 -95.63 -40.34
CA SER A 316 -36.50 -96.46 -39.16
C SER A 316 -37.58 -96.38 -38.09
N VAL A 317 -38.41 -95.33 -38.10
CA VAL A 317 -39.54 -95.18 -37.19
C VAL A 317 -40.57 -96.29 -37.45
N ALA A 318 -41.12 -96.89 -36.38
CA ALA A 318 -42.09 -97.97 -36.54
C ALA A 318 -43.39 -97.48 -37.21
N LYS A 319 -44.09 -98.40 -37.91
CA LYS A 319 -45.31 -98.03 -38.65
C LYS A 319 -46.41 -97.62 -37.67
N GLY A 320 -46.97 -96.44 -37.85
CA GLY A 320 -48.05 -95.91 -36.99
C GLY A 320 -47.57 -95.24 -35.71
N THR A 321 -46.26 -95.25 -35.41
CA THR A 321 -45.68 -94.53 -34.28
C THR A 321 -45.08 -93.21 -34.75
N MET A 322 -44.94 -92.26 -33.83
CA MET A 322 -44.22 -91.01 -34.04
C MET A 322 -43.12 -90.89 -33.00
N GLU A 323 -41.95 -90.45 -33.45
CA GLU A 323 -40.85 -90.11 -32.55
C GLU A 323 -40.74 -88.59 -32.45
N ILE A 324 -40.65 -88.07 -31.24
CA ILE A 324 -40.35 -86.67 -30.96
C ILE A 324 -38.90 -86.64 -30.48
N ILE A 325 -38.04 -85.94 -31.19
CA ILE A 325 -36.64 -85.81 -30.79
C ILE A 325 -36.41 -84.38 -30.32
N ILE A 326 -35.87 -84.28 -29.11
CA ILE A 326 -35.57 -83.01 -28.48
C ILE A 326 -34.06 -82.86 -28.52
N GLY A 327 -33.65 -81.94 -29.39
CA GLY A 327 -32.27 -81.56 -29.66
C GLY A 327 -31.71 -80.58 -28.65
N THR A 328 -30.48 -80.14 -28.88
CA THR A 328 -29.91 -78.95 -28.24
C THR A 328 -30.72 -77.71 -28.62
N GLU A 329 -30.70 -76.67 -27.81
CA GLU A 329 -31.35 -75.41 -28.17
C GLU A 329 -30.80 -74.91 -29.52
N ALA A 330 -31.70 -74.60 -30.47
CA ALA A 330 -31.28 -74.11 -31.76
C ALA A 330 -30.67 -72.72 -31.58
N ASP A 331 -29.39 -72.57 -31.89
CA ASP A 331 -28.71 -71.28 -31.88
C ASP A 331 -29.39 -70.41 -32.94
N SER A 332 -30.27 -69.52 -32.50
CA SER A 332 -30.98 -68.57 -33.38
C SER A 332 -30.00 -67.47 -33.78
N GLY A 333 -29.07 -67.84 -34.65
CA GLY A 333 -28.05 -66.97 -35.25
C GLY A 333 -28.64 -65.86 -36.10
#